data_AF-A0A5C6M8M3-F1
#
_entry.id   AF-A0A5C6M8M3-F1
#
_cell.length_a   1.000
_cell.length_b   1.000
_cell.length_c   1.000
_cell.angle_alpha   90.00
_cell.angle_beta   90.00
_cell.angle_gamma   90.00
#
_symmetry.space_group_name_H-M   'P 1'
#
loop_
_entity.id
_entity.type
_entity.pdbx_description
1 polymer ?
#
loop_
_entity_poly.entity_id
_entity_poly.type
_entity_poly.pdbx_seq_one_letter_code
_entity_poly.pdbx_strand_id
1 'polypeptide(L)'
;MKTLPVPLNVEMQAMANEHQLWLESYDVRYLKKWKDLFQADIEAAMGEAEIRRRLQNLGSTVEPNEDLNTGKAAPDFRCSCSGYEFFVEVACITIAAAEDKTGISDVTPHQGAVCMLNHAIFQKCVKKARQAGFVNAPVLVAVGTWHNQAAMEFSDMAMLNTLLTGDQLHTWGFNAQTGEEISPHQSTNLYP
;
A
#
# COMPACT_ATOMS: atom_id res chain seq x y z
N MET A 1 3.77 4.94 -21.12
CA MET A 1 3.52 5.82 -19.96
C MET A 1 2.06 5.64 -19.60
N LYS A 2 1.72 5.02 -18.47
CA LYS A 2 0.34 4.93 -18.01
C LYS A 2 0.06 6.22 -17.23
N THR A 3 -0.49 7.22 -17.90
CA THR A 3 -0.92 8.46 -17.26
C THR A 3 -2.19 8.19 -16.49
N LEU A 4 -2.39 8.86 -15.34
CA LEU A 4 -3.71 8.92 -14.74
C LEU A 4 -4.72 9.39 -15.80
N PRO A 5 -5.95 8.83 -15.80
CA PRO A 5 -6.99 9.24 -16.75
C PRO A 5 -7.38 10.73 -16.58
N VAL A 6 -6.98 11.36 -15.48
CA VAL A 6 -7.24 12.77 -15.15
C VAL A 6 -5.95 13.45 -14.68
N PRO A 7 -5.69 14.72 -15.03
CA PRO A 7 -4.59 15.49 -14.45
C PRO A 7 -4.66 15.49 -12.92
N LEU A 8 -3.50 15.49 -12.25
CA LEU A 8 -3.47 15.63 -10.79
C LEU A 8 -4.21 16.90 -10.36
N ASN A 9 -5.15 16.76 -9.43
CA ASN A 9 -5.81 17.90 -8.81
C ASN A 9 -4.83 18.67 -7.89
N VAL A 10 -5.24 19.84 -7.42
CA VAL A 10 -4.40 20.71 -6.58
C VAL A 10 -3.91 20.01 -5.30
N GLU A 11 -4.75 19.17 -4.70
CA GLU A 11 -4.40 18.44 -3.47
C GLU A 11 -3.35 17.36 -3.73
N MET A 12 -3.48 16.61 -4.83
CA MET A 12 -2.50 15.61 -5.23
C MET A 12 -1.17 16.27 -5.61
N GLN A 13 -1.19 17.43 -6.27
CA GLN A 13 0.02 18.19 -6.54
C GLN A 13 0.71 18.66 -5.26
N ALA A 14 -0.07 19.18 -4.29
CA ALA A 14 0.46 19.59 -3.00
C ALA A 14 1.10 18.39 -2.26
N MET A 15 0.44 17.23 -2.26
CA MET A 15 0.97 16.01 -1.65
C MET A 15 2.25 15.52 -2.34
N ALA A 16 2.29 15.52 -3.67
CA ALA A 16 3.49 15.19 -4.44
C ALA A 16 4.65 16.13 -4.10
N ASN A 17 4.40 17.43 -4.00
CA ASN A 17 5.41 18.42 -3.64
C ASN A 17 5.91 18.22 -2.21
N GLU A 18 5.00 17.98 -1.26
CA GLU A 18 5.35 17.68 0.14
C GLU A 18 6.25 16.45 0.24
N HIS A 19 5.92 15.39 -0.50
CA HIS A 19 6.71 14.17 -0.52
C HIS A 19 8.09 14.37 -1.17
N GLN A 20 8.17 15.13 -2.27
CA GLN A 20 9.45 15.48 -2.89
C GLN A 20 10.35 16.26 -1.93
N LEU A 21 9.83 17.29 -1.26
CA LEU A 21 10.57 18.07 -0.27
C LEU A 21 11.04 17.20 0.90
N TRP A 22 10.21 16.24 1.32
CA TRP A 22 10.61 15.26 2.33
C TRP A 22 11.77 14.39 1.86
N LEU A 23 11.73 13.81 0.65
CA LEU A 23 12.83 13.02 0.09
C LEU A 23 14.11 13.85 -0.12
N GLU A 24 13.98 15.13 -0.49
CA GLU A 24 15.10 16.07 -0.63
C GLU A 24 15.87 16.30 0.67
N SER A 25 15.22 16.12 1.82
CA SER A 25 15.90 16.21 3.13
C SER A 25 16.81 15.02 3.44
N TYR A 26 16.76 13.96 2.62
CA TYR A 26 17.62 12.78 2.70
C TYR A 26 18.64 12.76 1.53
N ASP A 27 19.05 11.57 1.11
CA ASP A 27 19.89 11.39 -0.07
C ASP A 27 19.10 11.68 -1.36
N VAL A 28 19.65 12.54 -2.23
CA VAL A 28 19.04 12.96 -3.51
C VAL A 28 18.66 11.78 -4.42
N ARG A 29 19.30 10.62 -4.25
CA ARG A 29 18.98 9.41 -5.02
C ARG A 29 17.58 8.88 -4.71
N TYR A 30 17.06 9.06 -3.50
CA TYR A 30 15.68 8.68 -3.18
C TYR A 30 14.68 9.54 -3.98
N LEU A 31 14.88 10.86 -4.00
CA LEU A 31 14.06 11.76 -4.81
C LEU A 31 14.10 11.37 -6.29
N LYS A 32 15.28 11.04 -6.81
CA LYS A 32 15.43 10.62 -8.20
C LYS A 32 14.61 9.35 -8.49
N LYS A 33 14.75 8.32 -7.66
CA LYS A 33 13.99 7.06 -7.82
C LYS A 33 12.48 7.30 -7.76
N TRP A 34 12.02 8.07 -6.79
CA TRP A 34 10.61 8.39 -6.68
C TRP A 34 10.11 9.20 -7.89
N LYS A 35 10.90 10.13 -8.44
CA LYS A 35 10.57 10.84 -9.69
C LYS A 35 10.49 9.89 -10.89
N ASP A 36 11.41 8.93 -10.99
CA ASP A 36 11.38 7.89 -12.02
C ASP A 36 10.11 7.02 -11.88
N LEU A 37 9.73 6.65 -10.66
CA LEU A 37 8.48 5.95 -10.35
C LEU A 37 7.27 6.80 -10.73
N PHE A 38 7.21 8.06 -10.31
CA PHE A 38 6.12 8.99 -10.61
C PHE A 38 5.91 9.17 -12.11
N GLN A 39 7.00 9.18 -12.89
CA GLN A 39 6.95 9.23 -14.34
C GLN A 39 6.43 7.91 -14.97
N ALA A 40 6.78 6.77 -14.38
CA ALA A 40 6.41 5.45 -14.90
C ALA A 40 4.99 5.02 -14.50
N ASP A 41 4.65 5.22 -13.23
CA ASP A 41 3.42 4.82 -12.55
C ASP A 41 3.09 5.85 -11.44
N ILE A 42 2.36 6.87 -11.85
CA ILE A 42 1.93 7.97 -10.97
C ILE A 42 0.99 7.50 -9.84
N GLU A 43 0.19 6.44 -10.07
CA GLU A 43 -0.71 5.89 -9.05
C GLU A 43 0.08 5.24 -7.91
N ALA A 44 1.14 4.49 -8.24
CA ALA A 44 2.05 3.93 -7.27
C ALA A 44 2.79 5.01 -6.47
N ALA A 45 3.40 5.99 -7.16
CA ALA A 45 4.15 7.08 -6.50
C ALA A 45 3.28 7.92 -5.57
N MET A 46 2.04 8.22 -5.99
CA MET A 46 1.08 8.92 -5.14
C MET A 46 0.63 8.05 -3.96
N GLY A 47 0.52 6.74 -4.15
CA GLY A 47 0.25 5.79 -3.08
C GLY A 47 1.31 5.86 -1.97
N GLU A 48 2.59 5.90 -2.34
CA GLU A 48 3.70 6.09 -1.39
C GLU A 48 3.58 7.41 -0.63
N ALA A 49 3.32 8.51 -1.35
CA ALA A 49 3.16 9.82 -0.75
C ALA A 49 2.02 9.87 0.28
N GLU A 50 0.87 9.30 -0.05
CA GLU A 50 -0.31 9.25 0.82
C GLU A 50 -0.09 8.35 2.04
N ILE A 51 0.49 7.16 1.86
CA ILE A 51 0.75 6.24 2.98
C ILE A 51 1.76 6.86 3.96
N ARG A 52 2.85 7.47 3.47
CA ARG A 52 3.79 8.20 4.32
C ARG A 52 3.06 9.27 5.15
N ARG A 53 2.26 10.10 4.49
CA ARG A 53 1.51 11.19 5.15
C ARG A 53 0.56 10.66 6.22
N ARG A 54 -0.16 9.57 5.94
CA ARG A 54 -1.05 8.91 6.92
C ARG A 54 -0.28 8.38 8.14
N LEU A 55 0.85 7.71 7.93
CA LEU A 55 1.67 7.18 9.02
C LEU A 55 2.20 8.31 9.93
N GLN A 56 2.65 9.42 9.34
CA GLN A 56 3.09 10.59 10.09
C GLN A 56 1.94 11.22 10.88
N ASN A 57 0.75 11.35 10.27
CA ASN A 57 -0.45 11.86 10.96
C ASN A 57 -0.90 10.96 12.12
N LEU A 58 -0.61 9.65 12.05
CA LEU A 58 -0.84 8.69 13.12
C LEU A 58 0.28 8.68 14.18
N GLY A 59 1.26 9.58 14.09
CA GLY A 59 2.34 9.73 15.06
C GLY A 59 3.56 8.83 14.83
N SER A 60 3.64 8.15 13.67
CA SER A 60 4.84 7.38 13.32
C SER A 60 5.94 8.30 12.78
N THR A 61 7.19 8.02 13.14
CA THR A 61 8.34 8.55 12.41
C THR A 61 8.56 7.69 11.18
N VAL A 62 8.78 8.31 10.02
CA VAL A 62 8.90 7.64 8.72
C VAL A 62 10.16 8.10 8.03
N GLU A 63 10.97 7.15 7.57
CA GLU A 63 12.21 7.34 6.81
C GLU A 63 12.17 6.52 5.52
N PRO A 64 12.77 7.00 4.41
CA PRO A 64 12.91 6.20 3.20
C PRO A 64 13.87 5.02 3.46
N ASN A 65 13.55 3.85 2.91
CA ASN A 65 14.31 2.62 3.17
C ASN A 65 14.67 1.83 1.90
N GLU A 66 14.39 2.38 0.72
CA GLU A 66 14.82 1.75 -0.53
C GLU A 66 16.34 1.56 -0.60
N ASP A 67 16.81 0.43 -1.14
CA ASP A 67 18.24 0.20 -1.31
C ASP A 67 18.82 1.07 -2.43
N LEU A 68 19.58 2.10 -2.05
CA LEU A 68 20.22 3.04 -2.97
C LEU A 68 21.49 2.50 -3.63
N ASN A 69 22.06 1.40 -3.15
CA ASN A 69 23.42 0.99 -3.51
C ASN A 69 23.46 -0.33 -4.29
N THR A 70 22.70 -1.34 -3.86
CA THR A 70 22.80 -2.69 -4.44
C THR A 70 21.64 -3.04 -5.37
N GLY A 71 20.61 -2.19 -5.43
CA GLY A 71 19.41 -2.42 -6.24
C GLY A 71 18.59 -3.61 -5.77
N LYS A 72 18.83 -4.11 -4.54
CA LYS A 72 18.03 -5.17 -3.94
C LYS A 72 16.67 -4.61 -3.56
N ALA A 73 15.66 -5.49 -3.56
CA ALA A 73 14.36 -5.14 -3.00
C ALA A 73 14.53 -4.82 -1.51
N ALA A 74 14.01 -3.67 -1.09
CA ALA A 74 13.92 -3.25 0.30
C ALA A 74 12.57 -2.57 0.49
N PRO A 75 11.98 -2.62 1.69
CA PRO A 75 10.74 -1.92 1.96
C PRO A 75 10.83 -0.43 1.63
N ASP A 76 9.76 0.14 1.10
CA ASP A 76 9.69 1.57 0.74
C ASP A 76 10.04 2.47 1.95
N PHE A 77 9.50 2.14 3.14
CA PHE A 77 9.73 2.92 4.35
C PHE A 77 10.23 2.07 5.54
N ARG A 78 11.05 2.72 6.37
CA ARG A 78 11.34 2.31 7.74
C ARG A 78 10.56 3.23 8.67
N CYS A 79 9.83 2.64 9.61
CA CYS A 79 8.95 3.37 10.51
C CYS A 79 9.24 3.03 11.96
N SER A 80 8.97 3.99 12.84
CA SER A 80 8.94 3.75 14.27
C SER A 80 7.76 4.46 14.96
N CYS A 81 7.16 3.78 15.93
CA CYS A 81 6.09 4.32 16.75
C CYS A 81 6.19 3.76 18.17
N SER A 82 6.16 4.64 19.19
CA SER A 82 6.23 4.25 20.60
C SER A 82 7.42 3.34 20.95
N GLY A 83 8.57 3.53 20.30
CA GLY A 83 9.79 2.73 20.52
C GLY A 83 9.85 1.40 19.76
N TYR A 84 8.80 1.04 19.02
CA TYR A 84 8.78 -0.14 18.15
C TYR A 84 9.13 0.24 16.71
N GLU A 85 9.92 -0.61 16.07
CA GLU A 85 10.28 -0.50 14.65
C GLU A 85 9.45 -1.44 13.79
N PHE A 86 9.08 -0.98 12.61
CA PHE A 86 8.46 -1.78 11.57
C PHE A 86 8.79 -1.21 10.20
N PHE A 87 8.63 -2.02 9.15
CA PHE A 87 8.81 -1.58 7.78
C PHE A 87 7.46 -1.49 7.07
N VAL A 88 7.38 -0.64 6.06
CA VAL A 88 6.18 -0.50 5.25
C VAL A 88 6.55 -0.67 3.78
N GLU A 89 5.78 -1.54 3.13
CA GLU A 89 5.84 -1.76 1.70
C GLU A 89 4.51 -1.34 1.09
N VAL A 90 4.56 -0.38 0.17
CA VAL A 90 3.40 0.18 -0.49
C VAL A 90 3.13 -0.57 -1.78
N ALA A 91 1.85 -0.79 -2.04
CA ALA A 91 1.38 -1.39 -3.25
C ALA A 91 0.14 -0.64 -3.75
N CYS A 92 0.11 -0.35 -5.05
CA CYS A 92 -1.08 0.20 -5.69
C CYS A 92 -1.77 -0.84 -6.56
N ILE A 93 -3.10 -0.93 -6.46
CA ILE A 93 -3.98 -1.51 -7.47
C ILE A 93 -4.43 -0.33 -8.34
N THR A 94 -3.89 -0.26 -9.56
CA THR A 94 -4.18 0.84 -10.48
C THR A 94 -5.66 0.88 -10.85
N ILE A 95 -6.19 2.04 -11.22
CA ILE A 95 -7.59 2.19 -11.67
C ILE A 95 -7.96 1.13 -12.70
N ALA A 96 -7.19 1.03 -13.79
CA ALA A 96 -7.43 0.05 -14.84
C ALA A 96 -7.40 -1.42 -14.36
N ALA A 97 -6.59 -1.73 -13.34
CA ALA A 97 -6.54 -3.08 -12.77
C ALA A 97 -7.72 -3.34 -11.84
N ALA A 98 -8.19 -2.29 -11.15
CA ALA A 98 -9.43 -2.37 -10.39
C ALA A 98 -10.63 -2.55 -11.32
N GLU A 99 -10.76 -1.76 -12.39
CA GLU A 99 -11.85 -1.88 -13.38
C GLU A 99 -11.88 -3.28 -14.02
N ASP A 100 -10.72 -3.81 -14.45
CA ASP A 100 -10.58 -5.16 -15.02
C ASP A 100 -11.07 -6.26 -14.06
N LYS A 101 -10.83 -6.08 -12.75
CA LYS A 101 -11.14 -7.09 -11.73
C LYS A 101 -12.57 -6.97 -11.21
N THR A 102 -13.08 -5.76 -11.04
CA THR A 102 -14.38 -5.50 -10.42
C THR A 102 -15.50 -5.41 -11.47
N GLY A 103 -15.16 -5.09 -12.72
CA GLY A 103 -16.10 -4.71 -13.76
C GLY A 103 -16.72 -3.31 -13.58
N ILE A 104 -16.32 -2.59 -12.52
CA ILE A 104 -16.81 -1.24 -12.21
C ILE A 104 -15.98 -0.25 -13.00
N SER A 105 -16.62 0.75 -13.59
CA SER A 105 -15.91 1.88 -14.21
C SER A 105 -15.67 2.98 -13.19
N ASP A 106 -14.51 3.62 -13.22
CA ASP A 106 -14.20 4.74 -12.32
C ASP A 106 -15.03 6.00 -12.63
N VAL A 107 -15.41 6.18 -13.90
CA VAL A 107 -16.11 7.39 -14.39
C VAL A 107 -17.62 7.24 -14.49
N THR A 108 -18.15 6.02 -14.49
CA THR A 108 -19.58 5.77 -14.72
C THR A 108 -20.20 5.01 -13.55
N PRO A 109 -21.32 5.46 -12.98
CA PRO A 109 -22.02 4.70 -11.95
C PRO A 109 -22.47 3.35 -12.50
N HIS A 110 -22.04 2.25 -11.87
CA HIS A 110 -22.38 0.91 -12.34
C HIS A 110 -23.62 0.34 -11.62
N GLN A 111 -24.43 -0.44 -12.34
CA GLN A 111 -25.49 -1.29 -11.78
C GLN A 111 -25.17 -2.74 -12.16
N GLY A 112 -24.50 -3.48 -11.28
CA GLY A 112 -24.08 -4.86 -11.57
C GLY A 112 -23.48 -5.57 -10.35
N ALA A 113 -23.30 -6.89 -10.46
CA ALA A 113 -22.66 -7.69 -9.41
C ALA A 113 -21.16 -7.34 -9.33
N VAL A 114 -20.73 -6.85 -8.18
CA VAL A 114 -19.35 -6.40 -7.94
C VAL A 114 -18.48 -7.58 -7.54
N CYS A 115 -17.38 -7.81 -8.27
CA CYS A 115 -16.30 -8.68 -7.80
C CYS A 115 -15.43 -7.93 -6.79
N MET A 116 -15.21 -8.51 -5.61
CA MET A 116 -14.38 -7.88 -4.59
C MET A 116 -12.90 -7.88 -4.96
N LEU A 117 -12.20 -6.78 -4.65
CA LEU A 117 -10.76 -6.65 -4.83
C LEU A 117 -9.92 -7.46 -3.82
N ASN A 118 -10.56 -8.21 -2.91
CA ASN A 118 -9.89 -9.02 -1.88
C ASN A 118 -8.83 -9.95 -2.45
N HIS A 119 -9.12 -10.65 -3.57
CA HIS A 119 -8.11 -11.50 -4.22
C HIS A 119 -6.94 -10.69 -4.80
N ALA A 120 -7.19 -9.46 -5.27
CA ALA A 120 -6.15 -8.57 -5.78
C ALA A 120 -5.22 -8.09 -4.67
N ILE A 121 -5.78 -7.65 -3.54
CA ILE A 121 -5.02 -7.34 -2.32
C ILE A 121 -4.23 -8.57 -1.89
N PHE A 122 -4.93 -9.70 -1.78
CA PHE A 122 -4.45 -11.08 -1.80
C PHE A 122 -3.04 -11.22 -2.39
N GLN A 123 -3.06 -11.15 -3.71
CA GLN A 123 -1.91 -11.37 -4.56
C GLN A 123 -0.82 -10.29 -4.40
N LYS A 124 -1.18 -9.06 -4.03
CA LYS A 124 -0.19 -8.02 -3.71
C LYS A 124 0.55 -8.37 -2.43
N CYS A 125 -0.16 -8.75 -1.36
CA CYS A 125 0.45 -9.19 -0.10
C CYS A 125 1.39 -10.38 -0.31
N VAL A 126 0.96 -11.43 -1.03
CA VAL A 126 1.81 -12.60 -1.36
C VAL A 126 3.11 -12.18 -2.06
N LYS A 127 3.01 -11.32 -3.08
CA LYS A 127 4.18 -10.87 -3.84
C LYS A 127 5.15 -10.05 -2.99
N LYS A 128 4.62 -9.16 -2.14
CA LYS A 128 5.41 -8.28 -1.26
C LYS A 128 5.99 -9.03 -0.05
N ALA A 129 5.30 -10.05 0.47
CA ALA A 129 5.79 -10.87 1.58
C ALA A 129 7.16 -11.53 1.28
N ARG A 130 7.39 -11.92 0.02
CA ARG A 130 8.71 -12.44 -0.42
C ARG A 130 9.83 -11.41 -0.31
N GLN A 131 9.52 -10.12 -0.46
CA GLN A 131 10.48 -9.02 -0.35
C GLN A 131 10.76 -8.68 1.12
N ALA A 132 9.81 -8.96 2.01
CA ALA A 132 9.91 -8.77 3.45
C ALA A 132 10.77 -9.83 4.17
N GLY A 133 11.10 -10.96 3.52
CA GLY A 133 11.80 -12.08 4.17
C GLY A 133 13.23 -11.78 4.67
N PHE A 134 13.77 -10.60 4.37
CA PHE A 134 15.15 -10.22 4.70
C PHE A 134 15.25 -9.13 5.79
N VAL A 135 14.13 -8.64 6.31
CA VAL A 135 14.15 -7.61 7.36
C VAL A 135 13.99 -8.20 8.75
N ASN A 136 14.50 -7.49 9.76
CA ASN A 136 14.55 -7.91 11.16
C ASN A 136 13.42 -7.34 12.04
N ALA A 137 12.35 -6.80 11.42
CA ALA A 137 11.19 -6.24 12.11
C ALA A 137 9.89 -6.57 11.33
N PRO A 138 8.70 -6.39 11.93
CA PRO A 138 7.44 -6.59 11.23
C PRO A 138 7.33 -5.75 9.95
N VAL A 139 6.65 -6.29 8.93
CA VAL A 139 6.38 -5.57 7.67
C VAL A 139 4.88 -5.40 7.48
N LEU A 140 4.47 -4.14 7.32
CA LEU A 140 3.13 -3.77 6.91
C LEU A 140 3.09 -3.61 5.39
N VAL A 141 2.19 -4.35 4.73
CA VAL A 141 1.92 -4.15 3.29
C VAL A 141 0.71 -3.22 3.16
N ALA A 142 0.95 -1.97 2.76
CA ALA A 142 -0.09 -0.97 2.56
C ALA A 142 -0.60 -1.02 1.11
N VAL A 143 -1.78 -1.60 0.89
CA VAL A 143 -2.39 -1.70 -0.44
C VAL A 143 -3.44 -0.60 -0.64
N GLY A 144 -3.22 0.28 -1.61
CA GLY A 144 -4.16 1.34 -1.99
C GLY A 144 -4.69 1.22 -3.42
N THR A 145 -5.73 1.97 -3.73
CA THR A 145 -6.22 2.21 -5.10
C THR A 145 -6.72 3.64 -5.23
N TRP A 146 -6.61 4.22 -6.43
CA TRP A 146 -7.19 5.52 -6.76
C TRP A 146 -8.55 5.39 -7.47
N HIS A 147 -9.06 4.16 -7.64
CA HIS A 147 -10.40 3.93 -8.16
C HIS A 147 -11.43 4.21 -7.06
N ASN A 148 -12.16 5.31 -7.18
CA ASN A 148 -13.02 5.83 -6.10
C ASN A 148 -14.15 4.85 -5.74
N GLN A 149 -14.83 4.30 -6.74
CA GLN A 149 -15.93 3.36 -6.49
C GLN A 149 -15.41 2.05 -5.89
N ALA A 150 -14.33 1.48 -6.45
CA ALA A 150 -13.75 0.27 -5.89
C ALA A 150 -13.18 0.50 -4.47
N ALA A 151 -12.69 1.71 -4.18
CA ALA A 151 -12.28 2.12 -2.83
C ALA A 151 -13.44 2.11 -1.83
N MET A 152 -14.63 2.57 -2.26
CA MET A 152 -15.84 2.52 -1.44
C MET A 152 -16.35 1.10 -1.23
N GLU A 153 -16.25 0.23 -2.24
CA GLU A 153 -16.66 -1.18 -2.13
C GLU A 153 -15.72 -2.02 -1.23
N PHE A 154 -14.47 -1.58 -0.99
CA PHE A 154 -13.66 -2.13 0.12
C PHE A 154 -14.29 -1.90 1.49
N SER A 155 -15.17 -0.90 1.57
CA SER A 155 -15.75 -0.36 2.77
C SER A 155 -17.16 -0.87 3.03
N ASP A 156 -17.46 -2.14 2.71
CA ASP A 156 -18.61 -2.79 3.35
C ASP A 156 -18.37 -2.69 4.85
N MET A 157 -19.06 -1.73 5.47
CA MET A 157 -18.90 -1.37 6.88
C MET A 157 -19.16 -2.60 7.76
N ALA A 158 -19.90 -3.61 7.30
CA ALA A 158 -20.03 -4.86 8.03
C ALA A 158 -18.71 -5.65 8.06
N MET A 159 -18.03 -5.79 6.91
CA MET A 159 -16.72 -6.45 6.83
C MET A 159 -15.63 -5.62 7.52
N LEU A 160 -15.67 -4.30 7.36
CA LEU A 160 -14.71 -3.37 7.94
C LEU A 160 -14.91 -3.24 9.46
N ASN A 161 -16.14 -3.21 9.95
CA ASN A 161 -16.43 -3.34 11.39
C ASN A 161 -16.07 -4.74 11.90
N THR A 162 -16.27 -5.81 11.15
CA THR A 162 -15.83 -7.16 11.59
C THR A 162 -14.30 -7.24 11.66
N LEU A 163 -13.57 -6.60 10.74
CA LEU A 163 -12.11 -6.55 10.73
C LEU A 163 -11.53 -5.60 11.79
N LEU A 164 -12.17 -4.46 12.05
CA LEU A 164 -11.68 -3.43 12.98
C LEU A 164 -12.25 -3.52 14.39
N THR A 165 -13.44 -4.11 14.55
CA THR A 165 -14.18 -4.22 15.83
C THR A 165 -14.56 -5.65 16.20
N GLY A 166 -14.33 -6.63 15.31
CA GLY A 166 -14.59 -8.03 15.62
C GLY A 166 -13.49 -8.63 16.49
N ASP A 167 -13.89 -9.45 17.47
CA ASP A 167 -13.01 -10.28 18.31
C ASP A 167 -12.22 -11.36 17.52
N GLN A 168 -12.25 -11.31 16.18
CA GLN A 168 -11.71 -12.32 15.28
C GLN A 168 -10.81 -11.68 14.22
N LEU A 169 -9.50 -11.87 14.37
CA LEU A 169 -8.52 -11.55 13.33
C LEU A 169 -8.47 -12.72 12.34
N HIS A 170 -8.79 -12.46 11.08
CA HIS A 170 -8.51 -13.42 10.02
C HIS A 170 -7.03 -13.36 9.67
N THR A 171 -6.26 -14.28 10.26
CA THR A 171 -4.83 -14.43 10.01
C THR A 171 -4.56 -15.46 8.93
N TRP A 172 -3.79 -15.05 7.95
CA TRP A 172 -3.16 -15.97 6.99
C TRP A 172 -1.69 -16.09 7.34
N GLY A 173 -1.22 -17.32 7.50
CA GLY A 173 0.21 -17.56 7.55
C GLY A 173 0.76 -17.51 6.13
N PHE A 174 1.90 -16.85 5.94
CA PHE A 174 2.65 -16.93 4.69
C PHE A 174 4.03 -17.46 4.98
N ASN A 175 4.52 -18.34 4.11
CA ASN A 175 5.94 -18.62 4.08
C ASN A 175 6.65 -17.39 3.51
N ALA A 176 7.44 -16.69 4.33
CA ALA A 176 8.12 -15.46 3.91
C ALA A 176 9.14 -15.66 2.78
N GLN A 177 9.64 -16.89 2.56
CA GLN A 177 10.59 -17.20 1.48
C GLN A 177 9.85 -17.56 0.18
N THR A 178 8.83 -18.41 0.26
CA THR A 178 8.13 -18.94 -0.93
C THR A 178 6.88 -18.16 -1.28
N GLY A 179 6.36 -17.33 -0.38
CA GLY A 179 5.05 -16.66 -0.52
C GLY A 179 3.86 -17.63 -0.52
N GLU A 180 4.08 -18.91 -0.25
CA GLU A 180 3.00 -19.90 -0.18
C GLU A 180 2.13 -19.66 1.05
N GLU A 181 0.83 -19.83 0.88
CA GLU A 181 -0.13 -19.79 1.96
C GLU A 181 0.10 -20.97 2.90
N ILE A 182 0.32 -20.66 4.17
CA ILE A 182 0.18 -21.61 5.27
C ILE A 182 -1.30 -21.55 5.64
N SER A 183 -1.93 -22.72 5.80
CA SER A 183 -3.38 -22.85 5.96
C SER A 183 -3.99 -21.74 6.84
N PRO A 184 -5.11 -21.15 6.40
CA PRO A 184 -5.76 -20.08 7.15
C PRO A 184 -6.06 -20.55 8.56
N HIS A 185 -5.74 -19.71 9.55
CA HIS A 185 -6.01 -20.00 10.94
C HIS A 185 -6.65 -18.78 11.60
N GLN A 186 -7.58 -19.04 12.51
CA GLN A 186 -8.21 -17.98 13.28
C GLN A 186 -7.30 -17.62 14.46
N SER A 187 -6.96 -16.34 14.59
CA SER A 187 -6.28 -15.83 15.79
C SER A 187 -7.20 -14.87 16.53
N THR A 188 -7.34 -15.08 17.83
CA THR A 188 -8.12 -14.20 18.73
C THR A 188 -7.21 -13.32 19.59
N ASN A 189 -5.89 -13.45 19.46
CA ASN A 189 -4.95 -12.66 20.27
C ASN A 189 -4.58 -11.38 19.51
N LEU A 190 -5.19 -10.27 19.92
CA LEU A 190 -4.87 -8.92 19.43
C LEU A 190 -3.54 -8.37 19.97
N TYR A 191 -2.97 -9.02 20.99
CA TYR A 191 -1.71 -8.63 21.63
C TYR A 191 -0.95 -9.88 22.14
N PRO A 192 0.39 -9.93 22.07
CA PRO A 192 1.20 -10.75 22.97
C PRO A 192 1.17 -10.21 24.41
#